data_AF-A0A2V6SSY4-F1
#
_entry.id   AF-A0A2V6SSY4-F1
#
_cell.length_a   1.000
_cell.length_b   1.000
_cell.length_c   1.000
_cell.angle_alpha   90.00
_cell.angle_beta   90.00
_cell.angle_gamma   90.00
#
_symmetry.space_group_name_H-M   'P 1'
#
loop_
_entity.id
_entity.type
_entity.pdbx_description
1 polymer ?
#
loop_
_entity_poly.entity_id
_entity_poly.type
_entity_poly.pdbx_seq_one_letter_code
_entity_poly.pdbx_strand_id
1 'polypeptide(L)'
;MPTNVIMPALELAQETGKVLHWLKSPGDKVRKGEPLVEIETDKATTEIEAPVSGVLGEVTARAGDVVPVGQTIALIFASEEAASVAPGQPSAGVNVVPAPAAAVRASPLARKIAQEHGVDLAQVTPAGGKIEKADVFAHVARQREAAAGDGTAARLAAASPKARRLATERGVDIQALRGSGPGGAILAADVFAGTPSAATRAEAPGVGTVWRIMAERMTASWTTAPHFYLVREVTVSRLVSWRDRARKQTGARITYTDLLVKLVAAALSRHPGVNASWKDGAIVRNADINIGLAVAIDAGLVVPIIHRADTLSLADIAARREDMVGRGQAGKLRPADIQGGGFTISNLGMYGVDAFNAIVNPPQAAILAVGRIADRVIALNGQPAVQPTMMLTLSCDHRALDGARGAQFLGALADLIEEPLALLV
;
A
#
# COMPACT_ATOMS: atom_id res chain seq x y z
N MET A 1 12.34 -15.67 -29.42
CA MET A 1 11.25 -15.27 -28.47
C MET A 1 11.08 -13.76 -28.56
N PRO A 2 9.86 -13.27 -28.80
CA PRO A 2 9.59 -11.83 -28.80
C PRO A 2 9.73 -11.23 -27.40
N THR A 3 10.11 -9.95 -27.35
CA THR A 3 10.11 -9.13 -26.14
C THR A 3 8.90 -8.20 -26.15
N ASN A 4 8.14 -8.15 -25.07
CA ASN A 4 6.96 -7.29 -24.97
C ASN A 4 7.37 -5.83 -24.75
N VAL A 5 6.79 -4.92 -25.53
CA VAL A 5 6.71 -3.50 -25.17
C VAL A 5 5.41 -3.31 -24.39
N ILE A 6 5.49 -2.82 -23.17
CA ILE A 6 4.34 -2.61 -22.27
C ILE A 6 4.11 -1.12 -22.03
N MET A 7 2.87 -0.73 -21.71
CA MET A 7 2.55 0.60 -21.21
C MET A 7 3.20 0.79 -19.82
N PRO A 8 4.17 1.72 -19.63
CA PRO A 8 4.81 1.93 -18.35
C PRO A 8 3.94 2.77 -17.40
N ALA A 9 4.16 2.63 -16.09
CA ALA A 9 3.80 3.68 -15.15
C ALA A 9 4.91 4.74 -15.18
N LEU A 10 4.58 5.95 -15.59
CA LEU A 10 5.46 7.11 -15.51
C LEU A 10 5.22 7.92 -14.22
N GLU A 11 4.02 7.81 -13.64
CA GLU A 11 3.63 8.46 -12.39
C GLU A 11 3.12 7.44 -11.35
N LEU A 12 3.33 7.74 -10.06
CA LEU A 12 3.04 6.85 -8.91
C LEU A 12 1.56 6.45 -8.74
N ALA A 13 0.64 7.10 -9.44
CA ALA A 13 -0.80 6.83 -9.42
C ALA A 13 -1.41 6.68 -10.83
N GLN A 14 -0.58 6.46 -11.85
CA GLN A 14 -1.04 6.31 -13.23
C GLN A 14 -1.66 4.92 -13.45
N GLU A 15 -2.96 4.87 -13.75
CA GLU A 15 -3.65 3.60 -14.08
C GLU A 15 -3.67 3.32 -15.60
N THR A 16 -3.63 4.36 -16.44
CA THR A 16 -3.67 4.25 -17.91
C THR A 16 -2.74 5.26 -18.59
N GLY A 17 -2.43 5.03 -19.86
CA GLY A 17 -1.82 6.03 -20.76
C GLY A 17 -2.54 6.01 -22.11
N LYS A 18 -2.65 7.17 -22.76
CA LYS A 18 -3.31 7.30 -24.07
C LYS A 18 -2.25 7.34 -25.18
N VAL A 19 -2.37 6.47 -26.18
CA VAL A 19 -1.46 6.46 -27.32
C VAL A 19 -1.76 7.66 -28.23
N LEU A 20 -0.78 8.54 -28.46
CA LEU A 20 -0.92 9.65 -29.41
C LEU A 20 -0.60 9.17 -30.82
N HIS A 21 0.66 8.83 -31.09
CA HIS A 21 1.08 8.35 -32.40
C HIS A 21 2.31 7.43 -32.31
N TRP A 22 2.41 6.48 -33.25
CA TRP A 22 3.57 5.61 -33.38
C TRP A 22 4.66 6.30 -34.20
N LEU A 23 5.89 6.30 -33.66
CA LEU A 23 7.10 6.81 -34.30
C LEU A 23 7.80 5.75 -35.16
N LYS A 24 7.40 4.47 -35.02
CA LYS A 24 7.89 3.30 -35.75
C LYS A 24 6.73 2.43 -36.22
N SER A 25 6.86 1.85 -37.41
CA SER A 25 5.87 0.96 -38.02
C SER A 25 6.20 -0.53 -37.79
N PRO A 26 5.20 -1.42 -37.78
CA PRO A 26 5.43 -2.86 -37.87
C PRO A 26 6.34 -3.21 -39.06
N GLY A 27 7.41 -3.96 -38.80
CA GLY A 27 8.48 -4.28 -39.74
C GLY A 27 9.76 -3.42 -39.59
N ASP A 28 9.70 -2.30 -38.88
CA ASP A 28 10.87 -1.44 -38.69
C ASP A 28 11.95 -2.09 -37.81
N LYS A 29 13.22 -1.84 -38.15
CA LYS A 29 14.36 -2.16 -37.28
C LYS A 29 14.52 -1.06 -36.24
N VAL A 30 14.59 -1.46 -34.97
CA VAL A 30 14.66 -0.57 -33.81
C VAL A 30 15.84 -0.95 -32.92
N ARG A 31 16.48 0.03 -32.29
CA ARG A 31 17.58 -0.15 -31.33
C ARG A 31 17.08 0.03 -29.90
N LYS A 32 17.69 -0.67 -28.94
CA LYS A 32 17.44 -0.40 -27.51
C LYS A 32 17.69 1.09 -27.20
N GLY A 33 16.71 1.74 -26.56
CA GLY A 33 16.75 3.18 -26.28
C GLY A 33 16.30 4.08 -27.44
N GLU A 34 15.75 3.52 -28.52
CA GLU A 34 15.15 4.29 -29.62
C GLU A 34 13.64 4.45 -29.37
N PRO A 35 13.06 5.67 -29.51
CA PRO A 35 11.64 5.89 -29.25
C PRO A 35 10.75 5.21 -30.29
N LEU A 36 9.65 4.62 -29.81
CA LEU A 36 8.71 3.81 -30.60
C LEU A 36 7.35 4.46 -30.78
N VAL A 37 6.84 5.10 -29.73
CA VAL A 37 5.47 5.61 -29.64
C VAL A 37 5.40 6.73 -28.61
N GLU A 38 4.63 7.76 -28.94
CA GLU A 38 4.34 8.89 -28.06
C GLU A 38 3.02 8.64 -27.31
N ILE A 39 3.01 8.92 -26.01
CA ILE A 39 1.83 8.78 -25.14
C ILE A 39 1.51 10.06 -24.37
N GLU A 40 0.24 10.25 -24.06
CA GLU A 40 -0.30 11.33 -23.23
C GLU A 40 -0.65 10.78 -21.84
N THR A 41 -0.12 11.42 -20.78
CA THR A 41 -0.55 11.24 -19.38
C THR A 41 -1.35 12.47 -18.91
N ASP A 42 -1.94 12.39 -17.73
CA ASP A 42 -2.63 13.52 -17.06
C ASP A 42 -1.70 14.72 -16.73
N LYS A 43 -0.41 14.67 -17.06
CA LYS A 43 0.58 15.72 -16.78
C LYS A 43 1.44 16.10 -17.97
N ALA A 44 1.85 15.14 -18.81
CA ALA A 44 2.79 15.37 -19.88
C ALA A 44 2.64 14.37 -21.05
N THR A 45 3.08 14.80 -22.22
CA THR A 45 3.38 13.92 -23.35
C THR A 45 4.78 13.32 -23.15
N THR A 46 4.94 12.00 -23.34
CA THR A 46 6.21 11.28 -23.13
C THR A 46 6.38 10.16 -24.18
N GLU A 47 7.62 9.88 -24.57
CA GLU A 47 7.95 8.80 -25.52
C GLU A 47 8.26 7.47 -24.79
N ILE A 48 7.82 6.35 -25.35
CA ILE A 48 8.20 5.00 -24.91
C ILE A 48 9.38 4.52 -25.76
N GLU A 49 10.53 4.29 -25.13
CA GLU A 49 11.73 3.71 -25.76
C GLU A 49 11.64 2.18 -25.93
N ALA A 50 12.35 1.66 -26.94
CA ALA A 50 12.49 0.22 -27.15
C ALA A 50 13.34 -0.44 -26.04
N PRO A 51 12.83 -1.47 -25.33
CA PRO A 51 13.58 -2.14 -24.26
C PRO A 51 14.74 -3.01 -24.78
N VAL A 52 14.69 -3.42 -26.06
CA VAL A 52 15.70 -4.24 -26.75
C VAL A 52 15.82 -3.81 -28.22
N SER A 53 16.95 -4.12 -28.85
CA SER A 53 17.12 -3.98 -30.30
C SER A 53 16.47 -5.16 -31.04
N GLY A 54 15.84 -4.92 -32.19
CA GLY A 54 15.20 -5.96 -32.99
C GLY A 54 14.35 -5.41 -34.14
N VAL A 55 13.32 -6.17 -34.52
CA VAL A 55 12.28 -5.77 -35.49
C VAL A 55 10.96 -5.59 -34.75
N LEU A 56 10.27 -4.46 -34.95
CA LEU A 56 8.96 -4.20 -34.39
C LEU A 56 7.90 -5.08 -35.07
N GLY A 57 7.12 -5.83 -34.29
CA GLY A 57 6.00 -6.65 -34.78
C GLY A 57 4.71 -5.84 -34.97
N GLU A 58 3.59 -6.54 -35.14
CA GLU A 58 2.27 -5.89 -35.12
C GLU A 58 2.02 -5.20 -33.77
N VAL A 59 1.44 -4.00 -33.84
CA VAL A 59 1.06 -3.19 -32.67
C VAL A 59 -0.35 -3.56 -32.21
N THR A 60 -0.53 -3.74 -30.90
CA THR A 60 -1.82 -4.13 -30.29
C THR A 60 -2.64 -2.93 -29.81
N ALA A 61 -2.09 -1.72 -29.85
CA ALA A 61 -2.77 -0.46 -29.56
C ALA A 61 -2.54 0.57 -30.69
N ARG A 62 -3.56 1.34 -31.02
CA ARG A 62 -3.60 2.32 -32.12
C ARG A 62 -3.56 3.75 -31.58
N ALA A 63 -3.26 4.70 -32.46
CA ALA A 63 -3.41 6.13 -32.17
C ALA A 63 -4.83 6.45 -31.70
N GLY A 64 -4.96 7.06 -30.52
CA GLY A 64 -6.21 7.36 -29.84
C GLY A 64 -6.62 6.36 -28.74
N ASP A 65 -6.04 5.15 -28.69
CA ASP A 65 -6.41 4.14 -27.70
C ASP A 65 -5.92 4.49 -26.29
N VAL A 66 -6.77 4.32 -25.28
CA VAL A 66 -6.42 4.41 -23.85
C VAL A 66 -6.08 3.01 -23.33
N VAL A 67 -4.86 2.82 -22.84
CA VAL A 67 -4.31 1.51 -22.50
C VAL A 67 -3.92 1.46 -21.01
N PRO A 68 -4.37 0.44 -20.24
CA PRO A 68 -3.93 0.23 -18.87
C PRO A 68 -2.42 0.01 -18.73
N VAL A 69 -1.84 0.52 -17.64
CA VAL A 69 -0.45 0.26 -17.28
C VAL A 69 -0.18 -1.25 -17.16
N GLY A 70 0.97 -1.69 -17.67
CA GLY A 70 1.40 -3.09 -17.72
C GLY A 70 0.84 -3.89 -18.91
N GLN A 71 -0.14 -3.38 -19.65
CA GLN A 71 -0.63 -4.05 -20.87
C GLN A 71 0.41 -3.97 -22.00
N THR A 72 0.54 -5.06 -22.78
CA THR A 72 1.43 -5.11 -23.94
C THR A 72 0.84 -4.34 -25.13
N ILE A 73 1.62 -3.41 -25.69
CA ILE A 73 1.26 -2.53 -26.81
C ILE A 73 1.95 -2.90 -28.13
N ALA A 74 3.08 -3.62 -28.07
CA ALA A 74 3.76 -4.20 -29.23
C ALA A 74 4.70 -5.34 -28.82
N LEU A 75 5.24 -6.06 -29.81
CA LEU A 75 6.29 -7.07 -29.65
C LEU A 75 7.54 -6.65 -30.45
N ILE A 76 8.74 -6.96 -29.94
CA ILE A 76 10.00 -6.83 -30.68
C ILE A 76 10.63 -8.22 -30.86
N PHE A 77 10.95 -8.57 -32.10
CA PHE A 77 11.55 -9.85 -32.49
C PHE A 77 13.06 -9.71 -32.71
N ALA A 78 13.83 -10.76 -32.39
CA ALA A 78 15.23 -10.85 -32.81
C ALA A 78 15.30 -10.95 -34.35
N SER A 79 16.33 -10.37 -34.97
CA SER A 79 16.32 -9.99 -36.39
C SER A 79 16.48 -11.13 -37.42
N GLU A 80 16.05 -12.35 -37.09
CA GLU A 80 16.02 -13.52 -37.99
C GLU A 80 14.63 -14.18 -38.08
N GLU A 81 13.65 -13.82 -37.23
CA GLU A 81 12.26 -14.33 -37.31
C GLU A 81 11.34 -13.44 -38.20
N ALA A 82 11.91 -12.73 -39.19
CA ALA A 82 11.21 -11.74 -40.01
C ALA A 82 10.93 -12.20 -41.46
N ALA A 83 10.07 -13.21 -41.63
CA ALA A 83 9.59 -13.62 -42.96
C ALA A 83 8.15 -14.22 -42.96
N SER A 84 7.32 -13.68 -43.86
CA SER A 84 6.06 -14.28 -44.37
C SER A 84 4.80 -14.35 -43.46
N VAL A 85 4.03 -13.26 -43.44
CA VAL A 85 2.53 -13.32 -43.50
C VAL A 85 1.95 -12.07 -44.18
N ALA A 86 1.66 -12.17 -45.48
CA ALA A 86 0.83 -11.25 -46.28
C ALA A 86 0.41 -11.98 -47.58
N PRO A 87 -0.65 -11.58 -48.30
CA PRO A 87 -1.96 -12.25 -48.16
C PRO A 87 -2.47 -12.93 -49.45
N GLY A 88 -3.48 -13.81 -49.34
CA GLY A 88 -4.06 -14.47 -50.52
C GLY A 88 -5.41 -15.17 -50.34
N GLN A 89 -6.38 -14.78 -51.18
CA GLN A 89 -7.61 -15.49 -51.59
C GLN A 89 -7.68 -15.41 -53.13
N PRO A 90 -8.55 -16.16 -53.85
CA PRO A 90 -8.96 -17.56 -53.68
C PRO A 90 -8.86 -18.36 -55.02
N SER A 91 -9.35 -19.62 -55.03
CA SER A 91 -9.97 -20.35 -56.19
C SER A 91 -9.32 -21.65 -56.71
N ALA A 92 -10.12 -22.72 -56.67
CA ALA A 92 -10.43 -23.76 -57.68
C ALA A 92 -9.34 -24.49 -58.54
N GLY A 93 -9.52 -25.82 -58.67
CA GLY A 93 -8.98 -26.67 -59.74
C GLY A 93 -8.01 -27.79 -59.29
N VAL A 94 -8.16 -29.09 -59.57
CA VAL A 94 -9.25 -30.08 -59.72
C VAL A 94 -8.58 -31.40 -60.17
N ASN A 95 -8.92 -32.54 -59.53
CA ASN A 95 -8.56 -33.93 -59.90
C ASN A 95 -7.05 -34.29 -59.86
N VAL A 96 -6.60 -35.51 -60.25
CA VAL A 96 -6.69 -36.86 -59.61
C VAL A 96 -5.33 -37.58 -59.82
N VAL A 97 -4.94 -38.82 -59.41
CA VAL A 97 -5.48 -40.10 -58.84
C VAL A 97 -4.29 -40.82 -58.12
N PRO A 98 -4.39 -42.01 -57.46
CA PRO A 98 -5.55 -42.79 -56.96
C PRO A 98 -5.43 -43.13 -55.44
N ALA A 99 -6.37 -43.94 -54.90
CA ALA A 99 -6.36 -44.46 -53.52
C ALA A 99 -5.94 -45.95 -53.44
N PRO A 100 -5.72 -46.50 -52.23
CA PRO A 100 -6.73 -47.42 -51.70
C PRO A 100 -7.03 -47.28 -50.19
N ALA A 101 -7.99 -48.11 -49.72
CA ALA A 101 -8.47 -48.28 -48.35
C ALA A 101 -9.29 -47.11 -47.73
N ALA A 102 -10.36 -47.45 -47.03
CA ALA A 102 -11.40 -46.53 -46.57
C ALA A 102 -11.03 -45.78 -45.27
N ALA A 103 -10.11 -44.82 -45.36
CA ALA A 103 -9.82 -43.92 -44.25
C ALA A 103 -11.03 -43.04 -43.91
N VAL A 104 -11.45 -43.02 -42.64
CA VAL A 104 -12.57 -42.21 -42.15
C VAL A 104 -12.35 -40.73 -42.51
N ARG A 105 -13.31 -40.14 -43.24
CA ARG A 105 -13.28 -38.73 -43.66
C ARG A 105 -13.51 -37.81 -42.47
N ALA A 106 -12.41 -37.45 -41.80
CA ALA A 106 -12.39 -36.49 -40.69
C ALA A 106 -11.47 -35.31 -41.03
N SER A 107 -11.76 -34.11 -40.51
CA SER A 107 -10.84 -32.96 -40.63
C SER A 107 -9.55 -33.19 -39.82
N PRO A 108 -8.41 -32.56 -40.17
CA PRO A 108 -7.17 -32.70 -39.39
C PRO A 108 -7.33 -32.29 -37.93
N LEU A 109 -8.14 -31.26 -37.67
CA LEU A 109 -8.47 -30.79 -36.33
C LEU A 109 -9.37 -31.79 -35.58
N ALA A 110 -10.35 -32.41 -36.25
CA ALA A 110 -11.17 -33.47 -35.66
C ALA A 110 -10.33 -34.72 -35.31
N ARG A 111 -9.37 -35.10 -36.16
CA ARG A 111 -8.43 -36.21 -35.87
C ARG A 111 -7.57 -35.92 -34.63
N LYS A 112 -7.01 -34.71 -34.54
CA LYS A 112 -6.21 -34.29 -33.37
C LYS A 112 -7.04 -34.30 -32.08
N ILE A 113 -8.25 -33.74 -32.11
CA ILE A 113 -9.13 -33.67 -30.92
C ILE A 113 -9.63 -35.06 -30.51
N ALA A 114 -9.94 -35.94 -31.47
CA ALA A 114 -10.30 -37.33 -31.18
C ALA A 114 -9.13 -38.08 -30.50
N GLN A 115 -7.90 -37.92 -31.00
CA GLN A 115 -6.70 -38.49 -30.37
C GLN A 115 -6.43 -37.90 -28.97
N GLU A 116 -6.63 -36.59 -28.79
CA GLU A 116 -6.52 -35.91 -27.49
C GLU A 116 -7.61 -36.30 -26.48
N HIS A 117 -8.69 -36.96 -26.91
CA HIS A 117 -9.81 -37.36 -26.06
C HIS A 117 -10.08 -38.89 -26.06
N GLY A 118 -9.22 -39.68 -26.70
CA GLY A 118 -9.36 -41.15 -26.77
C GLY A 118 -10.55 -41.65 -27.58
N VAL A 119 -11.08 -40.83 -28.49
CA VAL A 119 -12.30 -41.12 -29.26
C VAL A 119 -11.97 -41.89 -30.53
N ASP A 120 -12.61 -43.04 -30.72
CA ASP A 120 -12.60 -43.75 -31.99
C ASP A 120 -13.47 -43.02 -33.03
N LEU A 121 -12.83 -42.54 -34.09
CA LEU A 121 -13.49 -41.84 -35.20
C LEU A 121 -14.48 -42.72 -35.97
N ALA A 122 -14.41 -44.06 -35.88
CA ALA A 122 -15.41 -44.94 -36.47
C ALA A 122 -16.75 -44.91 -35.71
N GLN A 123 -16.78 -44.44 -34.46
CA GLN A 123 -17.97 -44.39 -33.60
C GLN A 123 -18.65 -43.01 -33.62
N VAL A 124 -18.00 -41.99 -34.19
CA VAL A 124 -18.53 -40.63 -34.28
C VAL A 124 -19.44 -40.49 -35.51
N THR A 125 -20.75 -40.53 -35.31
CA THR A 125 -21.74 -40.18 -36.36
C THR A 125 -21.60 -38.69 -36.73
N PRO A 126 -21.24 -38.34 -37.98
CA PRO A 126 -21.15 -36.95 -38.41
C PRO A 126 -22.50 -36.38 -38.82
N ALA A 127 -22.70 -35.07 -38.61
CA ALA A 127 -23.88 -34.33 -39.10
C ALA A 127 -23.88 -34.08 -40.62
N GLY A 128 -22.80 -34.44 -41.33
CA GLY A 128 -22.66 -34.38 -42.78
C GLY A 128 -21.68 -35.42 -43.31
N GLY A 129 -21.31 -35.35 -44.60
CA GLY A 129 -20.43 -36.36 -45.26
C GLY A 129 -18.96 -36.42 -44.80
N LYS A 130 -18.63 -35.84 -43.65
CA LYS A 130 -17.29 -35.71 -43.07
C LYS A 130 -17.40 -35.38 -41.57
N ILE A 131 -16.55 -36.00 -40.75
CA ILE A 131 -16.43 -35.72 -39.30
C ILE A 131 -15.65 -34.42 -39.10
N GLU A 132 -16.27 -33.48 -38.39
CA GLU A 132 -15.71 -32.18 -38.05
C GLU A 132 -15.56 -32.03 -36.52
N LYS A 133 -15.08 -30.87 -36.07
CA LYS A 133 -14.82 -30.61 -34.64
C LYS A 133 -16.07 -30.77 -33.79
N ALA A 134 -17.23 -30.36 -34.31
CA ALA A 134 -18.51 -30.42 -33.60
C ALA A 134 -18.95 -31.87 -33.32
N ASP A 135 -18.82 -32.77 -34.29
CA ASP A 135 -19.28 -34.16 -34.17
C ASP A 135 -18.50 -34.91 -33.08
N VAL A 136 -17.17 -34.71 -33.02
CA VAL A 136 -16.31 -35.32 -31.99
C VAL A 136 -16.71 -34.81 -30.60
N PHE A 137 -16.96 -33.51 -30.42
CA PHE A 137 -17.44 -32.98 -29.14
C PHE A 137 -18.85 -33.45 -28.78
N ALA A 138 -19.76 -33.58 -29.76
CA ALA A 138 -21.10 -34.13 -29.54
C ALA A 138 -21.07 -35.62 -29.18
N HIS A 139 -20.09 -36.39 -29.67
CA HIS A 139 -19.87 -37.76 -29.25
C HIS A 139 -19.33 -37.84 -27.81
N VAL A 140 -18.32 -37.02 -27.47
CA VAL A 140 -17.76 -36.93 -26.10
C VAL A 140 -18.80 -36.46 -25.08
N ALA A 141 -19.71 -35.56 -25.46
CA ALA A 141 -20.84 -35.14 -24.62
C ALA A 141 -21.77 -36.32 -24.31
N ARG A 142 -22.24 -37.04 -25.35
CA ARG A 142 -23.13 -38.20 -25.20
C ARG A 142 -22.48 -39.36 -24.42
N GLN A 143 -21.18 -39.60 -24.59
CA GLN A 143 -20.45 -40.57 -23.76
C GLN A 143 -20.38 -40.16 -22.28
N ARG A 144 -20.27 -38.85 -21.98
CA ARG A 144 -20.30 -38.35 -20.59
C ARG A 144 -21.69 -38.39 -19.96
N GLU A 145 -22.74 -38.16 -20.76
CA GLU A 145 -24.13 -38.30 -20.32
C GLU A 145 -24.46 -39.76 -20.02
N ALA A 146 -24.04 -40.70 -20.87
CA ALA A 146 -24.17 -42.14 -20.62
C ALA A 146 -23.36 -42.60 -19.38
N ALA A 147 -22.16 -42.06 -19.18
CA ALA A 147 -21.30 -42.38 -18.03
C ALA A 147 -21.80 -41.79 -16.69
N ALA A 148 -22.83 -40.93 -16.68
CA ALA A 148 -23.42 -40.37 -15.48
C ALA A 148 -24.55 -41.23 -14.86
N GLY A 149 -24.86 -42.39 -15.47
CA GLY A 149 -26.02 -43.21 -15.10
C GLY A 149 -25.88 -44.12 -13.88
N ASP A 150 -24.65 -44.58 -13.54
CA ASP A 150 -24.44 -45.60 -12.49
C ASP A 150 -23.67 -45.06 -11.27
N GLY A 151 -24.28 -45.19 -10.09
CA GLY A 151 -23.96 -44.41 -8.89
C GLY A 151 -22.86 -44.93 -7.96
N THR A 152 -21.88 -45.70 -8.44
CA THR A 152 -20.93 -46.43 -7.55
C THR A 152 -19.46 -46.40 -8.00
N ALA A 153 -18.90 -45.20 -8.16
CA ALA A 153 -17.45 -44.99 -8.28
C ALA A 153 -16.95 -43.89 -7.33
N ALA A 154 -15.73 -44.03 -6.80
CA ALA A 154 -15.16 -43.11 -5.82
C ALA A 154 -14.92 -41.70 -6.41
N ARG A 155 -15.03 -40.66 -5.56
CA ARG A 155 -14.99 -39.23 -5.96
C ARG A 155 -13.60 -38.74 -6.39
N LEU A 156 -13.11 -39.20 -7.54
CA LEU A 156 -12.00 -38.55 -8.25
C LEU A 156 -12.51 -37.27 -8.92
N ALA A 157 -12.34 -36.13 -8.24
CA ALA A 157 -12.72 -34.83 -8.79
C ALA A 157 -12.08 -34.61 -10.18
N ALA A 158 -12.87 -34.09 -11.12
CA ALA A 158 -12.52 -34.00 -12.55
C ALA A 158 -11.55 -32.84 -12.84
N ALA A 159 -10.36 -32.88 -12.24
CA ALA A 159 -9.35 -31.84 -12.42
C ALA A 159 -8.71 -31.86 -13.82
N SER A 160 -8.63 -30.68 -14.43
CA SER A 160 -7.95 -30.45 -15.70
C SER A 160 -6.43 -30.71 -15.60
N PRO A 161 -5.74 -31.08 -16.70
CA PRO A 161 -4.30 -31.35 -16.66
C PRO A 161 -3.46 -30.16 -16.15
N LYS A 162 -3.87 -28.92 -16.51
CA LYS A 162 -3.22 -27.69 -16.03
C LYS A 162 -3.45 -27.47 -14.53
N ALA A 163 -4.63 -27.79 -14.00
CA ALA A 163 -4.89 -27.74 -12.56
C ALA A 163 -4.07 -28.80 -11.80
N ARG A 164 -4.02 -30.04 -12.28
CA ARG A 164 -3.22 -31.13 -11.66
C ARG A 164 -1.75 -30.73 -11.54
N ARG A 165 -1.15 -30.29 -12.64
CA ARG A 165 0.24 -29.81 -12.67
C ARG A 165 0.46 -28.65 -11.69
N LEU A 166 -0.39 -27.63 -11.73
CA LEU A 166 -0.28 -26.43 -10.88
C LEU A 166 -0.47 -26.72 -9.38
N ALA A 167 -1.30 -27.72 -9.04
CA ALA A 167 -1.51 -28.16 -7.66
C ALA A 167 -0.27 -28.89 -7.13
N THR A 168 0.34 -29.78 -7.92
CA THR A 168 1.63 -30.42 -7.60
C THR A 168 2.75 -29.39 -7.47
N GLU A 169 2.85 -28.42 -8.39
CA GLU A 169 3.84 -27.33 -8.35
C GLU A 169 3.69 -26.39 -7.13
N ARG A 170 2.58 -26.48 -6.37
CA ARG A 170 2.33 -25.68 -5.15
C ARG A 170 2.04 -26.48 -3.89
N GLY A 171 2.12 -27.81 -3.93
CA GLY A 171 1.81 -28.66 -2.78
C GLY A 171 0.35 -28.57 -2.30
N VAL A 172 -0.59 -28.24 -3.18
CA VAL A 172 -2.02 -28.15 -2.88
C VAL A 172 -2.67 -29.50 -3.14
N ASP A 173 -3.40 -30.07 -2.18
CA ASP A 173 -4.23 -31.24 -2.44
C ASP A 173 -5.40 -30.88 -3.36
N ILE A 174 -5.40 -31.46 -4.55
CA ILE A 174 -6.43 -31.22 -5.55
C ILE A 174 -7.76 -31.92 -5.24
N GLN A 175 -7.82 -32.87 -4.29
CA GLN A 175 -9.09 -33.45 -3.84
C GLN A 175 -9.81 -32.56 -2.81
N ALA A 176 -9.08 -31.67 -2.12
CA ALA A 176 -9.65 -30.66 -1.23
C ALA A 176 -10.24 -29.44 -1.98
N LEU A 177 -9.98 -29.29 -3.29
CA LEU A 177 -10.44 -28.16 -4.09
C LEU A 177 -11.84 -28.37 -4.66
N ARG A 178 -12.71 -27.36 -4.52
CA ARG A 178 -14.02 -27.32 -5.18
C ARG A 178 -13.88 -26.73 -6.59
N GLY A 179 -14.14 -27.54 -7.61
CA GLY A 179 -14.03 -27.11 -9.01
C GLY A 179 -15.16 -26.18 -9.47
N SER A 180 -14.81 -25.13 -10.20
CA SER A 180 -15.77 -24.18 -10.81
C SER A 180 -16.15 -24.51 -12.26
N GLY A 181 -15.46 -25.47 -12.89
CA GLY A 181 -15.68 -25.86 -14.28
C GLY A 181 -16.92 -26.74 -14.51
N PRO A 182 -17.32 -26.94 -15.79
CA PRO A 182 -18.47 -27.78 -16.14
C PRO A 182 -18.39 -29.18 -15.52
N GLY A 183 -19.48 -29.62 -14.87
CA GLY A 183 -19.52 -30.88 -14.13
C GLY A 183 -18.76 -30.88 -12.79
N GLY A 184 -18.44 -29.71 -12.23
CA GLY A 184 -17.61 -29.58 -11.02
C GLY A 184 -16.12 -29.80 -11.27
N ALA A 185 -15.67 -29.65 -12.52
CA ALA A 185 -14.29 -29.85 -12.94
C ALA A 185 -13.35 -28.80 -12.33
N ILE A 186 -12.19 -29.23 -11.83
CA ILE A 186 -11.21 -28.32 -11.20
C ILE A 186 -10.36 -27.67 -12.30
N LEU A 187 -10.53 -26.35 -12.44
CA LEU A 187 -9.81 -25.49 -13.36
C LEU A 187 -8.53 -24.97 -12.72
N ALA A 188 -7.60 -24.46 -13.53
CA ALA A 188 -6.36 -23.88 -13.02
C ALA A 188 -6.63 -22.68 -12.09
N ALA A 189 -7.72 -21.93 -12.32
CA ALA A 189 -8.16 -20.83 -11.46
C ALA A 189 -8.53 -21.30 -10.04
N ASP A 190 -9.12 -22.49 -9.90
CA ASP A 190 -9.52 -23.03 -8.59
C ASP A 190 -8.29 -23.37 -7.72
N VAL A 191 -7.15 -23.68 -8.34
CA VAL A 191 -5.86 -23.88 -7.66
C VAL A 191 -5.20 -22.55 -7.24
N PHE A 192 -5.62 -21.41 -7.83
CA PHE A 192 -5.25 -20.08 -7.35
C PHE A 192 -6.23 -19.55 -6.29
N ALA A 193 -7.54 -19.83 -6.44
CA ALA A 193 -8.60 -19.34 -5.55
C ALA A 193 -8.82 -20.22 -4.31
N GLY A 194 -8.32 -21.46 -4.31
CA GLY A 194 -8.39 -22.43 -3.22
C GLY A 194 -7.52 -22.09 -2.01
N THR A 195 -7.83 -21.00 -1.32
CA THR A 195 -7.21 -20.62 -0.05
C THR A 195 -7.81 -21.40 1.13
N PRO A 196 -7.06 -21.60 2.23
CA PRO A 196 -5.61 -21.74 2.35
C PRO A 196 -5.23 -23.18 2.75
N SER A 197 -3.92 -23.50 2.73
CA SER A 197 -3.46 -24.68 3.47
C SER A 197 -3.78 -24.52 4.96
N ALA A 198 -4.34 -25.56 5.58
CA ALA A 198 -4.53 -25.66 7.02
C ALA A 198 -3.23 -26.01 7.78
N ALA A 199 -2.08 -25.56 7.26
CA ALA A 199 -1.00 -25.13 8.12
C ALA A 199 -1.59 -24.17 9.16
N THR A 200 -1.24 -24.34 10.44
CA THR A 200 -1.87 -23.64 11.53
C THR A 200 -1.76 -22.13 11.32
N ARG A 201 -2.86 -21.48 10.90
CA ARG A 201 -3.12 -20.11 11.32
C ARG A 201 -3.23 -20.19 12.83
N ALA A 202 -2.09 -19.97 13.51
CA ALA A 202 -2.13 -19.45 14.85
C ALA A 202 -3.12 -18.29 14.81
N GLU A 203 -4.16 -18.35 15.65
CA GLU A 203 -5.20 -17.33 15.66
C GLU A 203 -4.49 -16.00 15.95
N ALA A 204 -4.35 -15.18 14.91
CA ALA A 204 -3.69 -13.89 15.04
C ALA A 204 -4.51 -13.11 16.07
N PRO A 205 -3.97 -12.87 17.29
CA PRO A 205 -4.79 -12.60 18.46
C PRO A 205 -5.65 -11.37 18.18
N GLY A 206 -6.97 -11.58 18.23
CA GLY A 206 -7.94 -10.69 17.59
C GLY A 206 -7.71 -9.23 17.98
N VAL A 207 -7.32 -8.41 17.00
CA VAL A 207 -6.83 -7.04 17.23
C VAL A 207 -7.87 -6.27 18.04
N GLY A 208 -7.52 -5.98 19.30
CA GLY A 208 -8.45 -5.38 20.26
C GLY A 208 -9.02 -4.06 19.76
N THR A 209 -10.27 -3.76 20.13
CA THR A 209 -11.03 -2.62 19.59
C THR A 209 -10.28 -1.28 19.67
N VAL A 210 -9.51 -1.05 20.73
CA VAL A 210 -8.65 0.14 20.89
C VAL A 210 -7.57 0.19 19.80
N TRP A 211 -6.83 -0.89 19.60
CA TRP A 211 -5.80 -1.00 18.56
C TRP A 211 -6.40 -0.90 17.14
N ARG A 212 -7.58 -1.46 16.90
CA ARG A 212 -8.28 -1.31 15.62
C ARG A 212 -8.64 0.16 15.34
N ILE A 213 -9.23 0.85 16.31
CA ILE A 213 -9.56 2.30 16.20
C ILE A 213 -8.29 3.14 16.03
N MET A 214 -7.20 2.78 16.70
CA MET A 214 -5.89 3.42 16.52
C MET A 214 -5.40 3.23 15.07
N ALA A 215 -5.42 2.01 14.54
CA ALA A 215 -5.00 1.72 13.16
C ALA A 215 -5.85 2.46 12.12
N GLU A 216 -7.18 2.48 12.29
CA GLU A 216 -8.12 3.23 11.45
C GLU A 216 -7.80 4.73 11.44
N ARG A 217 -7.58 5.34 12.62
CA ARG A 217 -7.24 6.77 12.75
C ARG A 217 -5.85 7.11 12.21
N MET A 218 -4.85 6.25 12.42
CA MET A 218 -3.49 6.50 11.94
C MET A 218 -3.38 6.33 10.42
N THR A 219 -4.04 5.31 9.85
CA THR A 219 -4.18 5.16 8.40
C THR A 219 -4.86 6.38 7.79
N ALA A 220 -6.01 6.81 8.32
CA ALA A 220 -6.73 7.98 7.84
C ALA A 220 -5.92 9.29 7.96
N SER A 221 -5.09 9.42 8.99
CA SER A 221 -4.16 10.55 9.10
C SER A 221 -3.08 10.50 8.00
N TRP A 222 -2.41 9.36 7.87
CA TRP A 222 -1.29 9.19 6.96
C TRP A 222 -1.67 9.33 5.47
N THR A 223 -2.87 8.87 5.08
CA THR A 223 -3.34 8.95 3.69
C THR A 223 -3.99 10.29 3.33
N THR A 224 -4.38 11.12 4.30
CA THR A 224 -5.08 12.39 4.01
C THR A 224 -4.30 13.64 4.37
N ALA A 225 -3.42 13.60 5.39
CA ALA A 225 -2.60 14.74 5.78
C ALA A 225 -1.20 14.64 5.14
N PRO A 226 -0.79 15.58 4.26
CA PRO A 226 0.57 15.63 3.75
C PRO A 226 1.52 16.01 4.91
N HIS A 227 2.17 15.01 5.49
CA HIS A 227 3.05 15.20 6.64
C HIS A 227 4.40 15.79 6.20
N PHE A 228 4.83 16.86 6.87
CA PHE A 228 6.24 17.27 6.88
C PHE A 228 6.79 17.31 8.31
N TYR A 229 8.11 17.28 8.43
CA TYR A 229 8.82 17.11 9.69
C TYR A 229 9.87 18.20 9.88
N LEU A 230 9.92 18.79 11.07
CA LEU A 230 10.98 19.70 11.51
C LEU A 230 11.67 19.11 12.73
N VAL A 231 12.99 19.14 12.75
CA VAL A 231 13.80 18.56 13.83
C VAL A 231 14.71 19.65 14.41
N ARG A 232 14.75 19.80 15.74
CA ARG A 232 15.73 20.64 16.46
C ARG A 232 16.27 19.88 17.66
N GLU A 233 17.59 19.87 17.81
CA GLU A 233 18.28 19.50 19.05
C GLU A 233 18.27 20.71 20.00
N VAL A 234 18.03 20.48 21.29
CA VAL A 234 17.96 21.55 22.31
C VAL A 234 18.76 21.19 23.55
N THR A 235 19.39 22.19 24.18
CA THR A 235 20.15 22.03 25.43
C THR A 235 19.20 22.08 26.64
N VAL A 236 19.14 21.02 27.43
CA VAL A 236 18.13 20.90 28.51
C VAL A 236 18.66 21.21 29.91
N SER A 237 19.92 21.66 30.07
CA SER A 237 20.56 21.92 31.38
C SER A 237 19.72 22.79 32.33
N ARG A 238 19.04 23.82 31.80
CA ARG A 238 18.11 24.65 32.59
C ARG A 238 16.78 23.97 32.87
N LEU A 239 16.25 23.16 31.95
CA LEU A 239 15.05 22.34 32.14
C LEU A 239 15.25 21.30 33.26
N VAL A 240 16.40 20.62 33.30
CA VAL A 240 16.80 19.71 34.39
C VAL A 240 16.83 20.46 35.72
N SER A 241 17.52 21.60 35.76
CA SER A 241 17.61 22.46 36.95
C SER A 241 16.23 22.98 37.42
N TRP A 242 15.32 23.28 36.49
CA TRP A 242 13.97 23.72 36.81
C TRP A 242 13.11 22.57 37.37
N ARG A 243 13.17 21.36 36.79
CA ARG A 243 12.48 20.16 37.31
C ARG A 243 12.79 19.95 38.79
N ASP A 244 14.07 20.03 39.16
CA ASP A 244 14.52 19.68 40.51
C ASP A 244 14.25 20.78 41.54
N ARG A 245 14.18 22.04 41.11
CA ARG A 245 13.63 23.13 41.93
C ARG A 245 12.11 22.99 42.09
N ALA A 246 11.38 22.75 41.01
CA ALA A 246 9.92 22.63 41.02
C ALA A 246 9.43 21.49 41.92
N ARG A 247 10.10 20.32 41.90
CA ARG A 247 9.83 19.22 42.84
C ARG A 247 9.98 19.66 44.30
N LYS A 248 11.09 20.33 44.64
CA LYS A 248 11.36 20.79 46.02
C LYS A 248 10.41 21.89 46.48
N GLN A 249 9.98 22.78 45.59
CA GLN A 249 9.09 23.90 45.89
C GLN A 249 7.61 23.50 45.99
N THR A 250 7.16 22.52 45.21
CA THR A 250 5.74 22.12 45.17
C THR A 250 5.43 20.87 45.99
N GLY A 251 6.44 20.05 46.32
CA GLY A 251 6.26 18.69 46.85
C GLY A 251 5.70 17.68 45.84
N ALA A 252 5.30 18.12 44.64
CA ALA A 252 4.64 17.29 43.64
C ALA A 252 5.62 16.51 42.76
N ARG A 253 5.14 15.40 42.18
CA ARG A 253 5.90 14.48 41.33
C ARG A 253 6.13 15.02 39.90
N ILE A 254 6.73 16.21 39.79
CA ILE A 254 6.97 16.87 38.50
C ILE A 254 7.89 16.03 37.60
N THR A 255 7.48 15.80 36.36
CA THR A 255 8.23 15.11 35.30
C THR A 255 8.66 16.08 34.20
N TYR A 256 9.55 15.65 33.29
CA TYR A 256 9.87 16.44 32.09
C TYR A 256 8.65 16.67 31.20
N THR A 257 7.73 15.70 31.12
CA THR A 257 6.46 15.84 30.39
C THR A 257 5.60 16.96 30.97
N ASP A 258 5.58 17.15 32.29
CA ASP A 258 4.83 18.24 32.93
C ASP A 258 5.39 19.63 32.60
N LEU A 259 6.73 19.75 32.57
CA LEU A 259 7.40 20.96 32.09
C LEU A 259 7.11 21.22 30.61
N LEU A 260 7.22 20.18 29.77
CA LEU A 260 6.98 20.26 28.33
C LEU A 260 5.53 20.65 28.02
N VAL A 261 4.54 20.15 28.76
CA VAL A 261 3.15 20.62 28.63
C VAL A 261 3.04 22.12 28.89
N LYS A 262 3.69 22.64 29.95
CA LYS A 262 3.64 24.08 30.26
C LYS A 262 4.37 24.95 29.23
N LEU A 263 5.52 24.50 28.73
CA LEU A 263 6.30 25.21 27.72
C LEU A 263 5.64 25.17 26.33
N VAL A 264 5.11 24.01 25.92
CA VAL A 264 4.30 23.86 24.70
C VAL A 264 3.05 24.71 24.78
N ALA A 265 2.36 24.76 25.92
CA ALA A 265 1.18 25.62 26.08
C ALA A 265 1.54 27.10 25.86
N ALA A 266 2.60 27.60 26.49
CA ALA A 266 3.07 28.97 26.30
C ALA A 266 3.54 29.26 24.85
N ALA A 267 4.19 28.30 24.19
CA ALA A 267 4.55 28.40 22.78
C ALA A 267 3.30 28.42 21.87
N LEU A 268 2.25 27.65 22.17
CA LEU A 268 0.98 27.68 21.44
C LEU A 268 0.22 29.01 21.66
N SER A 269 0.30 29.63 22.84
CA SER A 269 -0.22 30.98 23.08
C SER A 269 0.48 32.02 22.21
N ARG A 270 1.80 31.90 22.03
CA ARG A 270 2.62 32.78 21.17
C ARG A 270 2.42 32.49 19.66
N HIS A 271 2.09 31.25 19.29
CA HIS A 271 1.90 30.80 17.90
C HIS A 271 0.52 30.14 17.68
N PRO A 272 -0.61 30.89 17.76
CA PRO A 272 -1.96 30.33 17.66
C PRO A 272 -2.32 29.75 16.28
N GLY A 273 -1.45 29.90 15.27
CA GLY A 273 -1.57 29.17 14.00
C GLY A 273 -1.21 27.69 14.09
N VAL A 274 -0.52 27.26 15.15
CA VAL A 274 -0.17 25.84 15.40
C VAL A 274 -1.27 25.11 16.18
N ASN A 275 -2.01 25.82 17.04
CA ASN A 275 -3.21 25.30 17.71
C ASN A 275 -4.43 25.30 16.77
N ALA A 276 -4.37 24.51 15.69
CA ALA A 276 -5.35 24.54 14.61
C ALA A 276 -5.70 23.13 14.07
N SER A 277 -6.64 23.10 13.13
CA SER A 277 -7.11 21.94 12.38
C SER A 277 -7.34 22.31 10.91
N TRP A 278 -7.08 21.38 10.00
CA TRP A 278 -7.65 21.44 8.65
C TRP A 278 -9.06 20.84 8.67
N LYS A 279 -10.08 21.63 8.26
CA LYS A 279 -11.48 21.19 8.16
C LYS A 279 -12.13 21.86 6.94
N ASP A 280 -12.80 21.07 6.11
CA ASP A 280 -13.69 21.55 5.04
C ASP A 280 -13.08 22.61 4.09
N GLY A 281 -11.76 22.47 3.81
CA GLY A 281 -11.00 23.39 2.96
C GLY A 281 -10.40 24.61 3.67
N ALA A 282 -10.56 24.73 5.00
CA ALA A 282 -10.14 25.87 5.80
C ALA A 282 -9.25 25.48 7.00
N ILE A 283 -8.47 26.46 7.47
CA ILE A 283 -7.66 26.36 8.69
C ILE A 283 -8.48 26.90 9.87
N VAL A 284 -9.00 26.00 10.70
CA VAL A 284 -9.80 26.34 11.89
C VAL A 284 -8.88 26.37 13.11
N ARG A 285 -8.73 27.53 13.75
CA ARG A 285 -7.98 27.66 15.01
C ARG A 285 -8.83 27.21 16.20
N ASN A 286 -8.20 26.57 17.18
CA ASN A 286 -8.86 26.21 18.45
C ASN A 286 -8.78 27.39 19.42
N ALA A 287 -9.85 27.62 20.19
CA ALA A 287 -9.88 28.68 21.21
C ALA A 287 -9.09 28.30 22.47
N ASP A 288 -9.31 27.10 23.00
CA ASP A 288 -8.57 26.57 24.16
C ASP A 288 -7.25 25.90 23.75
N ILE A 289 -6.23 25.98 24.62
CA ILE A 289 -4.97 25.25 24.47
C ILE A 289 -5.10 23.90 25.21
N ASN A 290 -5.72 22.94 24.53
CA ASN A 290 -5.94 21.59 25.02
C ASN A 290 -4.83 20.65 24.51
N ILE A 291 -3.97 20.16 25.40
CA ILE A 291 -2.80 19.33 25.03
C ILE A 291 -3.07 17.86 25.34
N GLY A 292 -3.10 17.02 24.29
CA GLY A 292 -3.10 15.57 24.39
C GLY A 292 -1.72 15.04 24.76
N LEU A 293 -1.66 14.01 25.61
CA LEU A 293 -0.47 13.23 25.91
C LEU A 293 -0.63 11.82 25.35
N ALA A 294 0.27 11.38 24.48
CA ALA A 294 0.26 10.01 24.00
C ALA A 294 0.73 9.05 25.11
N VAL A 295 -0.13 8.13 25.52
CA VAL A 295 0.10 7.17 26.61
C VAL A 295 -0.07 5.75 26.07
N ALA A 296 0.99 4.95 26.18
CA ALA A 296 0.95 3.53 25.89
C ALA A 296 0.21 2.78 27.03
N ILE A 297 -0.65 1.84 26.64
CA ILE A 297 -1.39 0.93 27.50
C ILE A 297 -1.39 -0.47 26.87
N ASP A 298 -1.71 -1.51 27.63
CA ASP A 298 -1.64 -2.90 27.16
C ASP A 298 -2.53 -3.17 25.93
N ALA A 299 -3.60 -2.37 25.75
CA ALA A 299 -4.52 -2.45 24.61
C ALA A 299 -4.12 -1.56 23.39
N GLY A 300 -2.99 -0.84 23.44
CA GLY A 300 -2.51 0.04 22.37
C GLY A 300 -2.15 1.46 22.84
N LEU A 301 -2.52 2.47 22.04
CA LEU A 301 -2.26 3.88 22.36
C LEU A 301 -3.56 4.62 22.68
N VAL A 302 -3.54 5.42 23.74
CA VAL A 302 -4.58 6.41 24.07
C VAL A 302 -3.97 7.80 24.19
N VAL A 303 -4.78 8.84 23.92
CA VAL A 303 -4.34 10.24 24.01
C VAL A 303 -5.27 11.01 24.96
N PRO A 304 -5.13 10.85 26.29
CA PRO A 304 -5.81 11.70 27.26
C PRO A 304 -5.34 13.16 27.18
N ILE A 305 -6.22 14.10 27.54
CA ILE A 305 -6.06 15.53 27.27
C ILE A 305 -6.04 16.39 28.55
N ILE A 306 -5.03 17.23 28.65
CA ILE A 306 -4.95 18.33 29.61
C ILE A 306 -5.64 19.55 28.99
N HIS A 307 -6.89 19.78 29.38
CA HIS A 307 -7.67 20.94 28.92
C HIS A 307 -7.14 22.25 29.52
N ARG A 308 -7.08 23.30 28.69
CA ARG A 308 -6.58 24.66 29.01
C ARG A 308 -5.25 24.65 29.76
N ALA A 309 -4.28 23.89 29.23
CA ALA A 309 -2.97 23.65 29.82
C ALA A 309 -2.14 24.93 30.06
N ASP A 310 -2.41 25.98 29.27
CA ASP A 310 -1.90 27.33 29.42
C ASP A 310 -2.31 27.94 30.78
N THR A 311 -3.57 27.78 31.19
CA THR A 311 -4.14 28.38 32.40
C THR A 311 -3.81 27.64 33.70
N LEU A 312 -3.17 26.48 33.64
CA LEU A 312 -2.87 25.63 34.81
C LEU A 312 -1.53 25.95 35.47
N SER A 313 -1.43 25.71 36.79
CA SER A 313 -0.11 25.66 37.44
C SER A 313 0.63 24.37 37.08
N LEU A 314 1.95 24.34 37.31
CA LEU A 314 2.75 23.14 37.08
C LEU A 314 2.37 21.97 38.02
N ALA A 315 1.84 22.27 39.21
CA ALA A 315 1.30 21.26 40.12
C ALA A 315 -0.02 20.66 39.59
N ASP A 316 -0.92 21.51 39.05
CA ASP A 316 -2.18 21.05 38.43
C ASP A 316 -1.92 20.17 37.21
N ILE A 317 -0.94 20.54 36.38
CA ILE A 317 -0.51 19.75 35.21
C ILE A 317 -0.03 18.36 35.67
N ALA A 318 0.87 18.30 36.66
CA ALA A 318 1.39 17.03 37.17
C ALA A 318 0.31 16.15 37.81
N ALA A 319 -0.60 16.74 38.60
CA ALA A 319 -1.73 16.02 39.21
C ALA A 319 -2.70 15.47 38.14
N ARG A 320 -3.06 16.28 37.14
CA ARG A 320 -3.93 15.84 36.03
C ARG A 320 -3.27 14.77 35.17
N ARG A 321 -1.97 14.90 34.87
CA ARG A 321 -1.19 13.85 34.18
C ARG A 321 -1.23 12.54 34.96
N GLU A 322 -1.00 12.58 36.26
CA GLU A 322 -0.95 11.36 37.10
C GLU A 322 -2.31 10.66 37.17
N ASP A 323 -3.40 11.41 37.36
CA ASP A 323 -4.78 10.90 37.25
C ASP A 323 -5.06 10.28 35.87
N MET A 324 -4.85 11.03 34.78
CA MET A 324 -5.24 10.55 33.44
C MET A 324 -4.37 9.40 32.93
N VAL A 325 -3.08 9.32 33.32
CA VAL A 325 -2.23 8.17 33.02
C VAL A 325 -2.69 6.95 33.80
N GLY A 326 -2.96 7.09 35.11
CA GLY A 326 -3.48 5.99 35.93
C GLY A 326 -4.84 5.48 35.43
N ARG A 327 -5.74 6.39 35.05
CA ARG A 327 -7.04 6.03 34.44
C ARG A 327 -6.90 5.48 33.03
N GLY A 328 -5.90 5.90 32.25
CA GLY A 328 -5.54 5.29 30.96
C GLY A 328 -5.14 3.83 31.12
N GLN A 329 -4.14 3.57 31.96
CA GLN A 329 -3.62 2.23 32.25
C GLN A 329 -4.70 1.32 32.86
N ALA A 330 -5.60 1.87 33.70
CA ALA A 330 -6.71 1.12 34.29
C ALA A 330 -7.94 0.96 33.37
N GLY A 331 -7.92 1.44 32.12
CA GLY A 331 -9.07 1.37 31.20
C GLY A 331 -10.28 2.24 31.58
N LYS A 332 -10.07 3.28 32.40
CA LYS A 332 -11.09 4.14 33.04
C LYS A 332 -11.06 5.60 32.54
N LEU A 333 -10.64 5.82 31.30
CA LEU A 333 -10.82 7.11 30.61
C LEU A 333 -12.28 7.26 30.18
N ARG A 334 -12.84 8.45 30.38
CA ARG A 334 -14.17 8.85 29.92
C ARG A 334 -14.05 9.46 28.52
N PRO A 335 -15.11 9.53 27.72
CA PRO A 335 -15.07 10.19 26.41
C PRO A 335 -14.54 11.63 26.46
N ALA A 336 -14.91 12.38 27.51
CA ALA A 336 -14.44 13.74 27.74
C ALA A 336 -12.93 13.85 28.01
N ASP A 337 -12.25 12.79 28.49
CA ASP A 337 -10.80 12.83 28.70
C ASP A 337 -10.00 12.69 27.38
N ILE A 338 -10.63 12.27 26.29
CA ILE A 338 -9.98 11.92 25.00
C ILE A 338 -10.56 12.66 23.78
N GLN A 339 -11.32 13.75 24.01
CA GLN A 339 -11.93 14.58 22.97
C GLN A 339 -11.53 16.05 23.11
N GLY A 340 -11.51 16.80 22.01
CA GLY A 340 -11.27 18.26 22.02
C GLY A 340 -9.82 18.71 22.21
N GLY A 341 -8.83 17.82 22.02
CA GLY A 341 -7.40 18.17 22.07
C GLY A 341 -6.95 18.88 20.79
N GLY A 342 -6.29 20.04 20.91
CA GLY A 342 -5.81 20.86 19.78
C GLY A 342 -4.38 20.57 19.34
N PHE A 343 -3.55 19.99 20.23
CA PHE A 343 -2.16 19.58 19.97
C PHE A 343 -1.86 18.29 20.73
N THR A 344 -0.85 17.51 20.32
CA THR A 344 -0.41 16.30 21.04
C THR A 344 1.10 16.32 21.31
N ILE A 345 1.52 15.83 22.48
CA ILE A 345 2.91 15.50 22.79
C ILE A 345 3.03 13.98 22.92
N SER A 346 4.02 13.39 22.25
CA SER A 346 4.42 11.99 22.39
C SER A 346 5.87 11.94 22.86
N ASN A 347 6.13 11.31 24.01
CA ASN A 347 7.44 11.25 24.64
C ASN A 347 7.89 9.79 24.74
N LEU A 348 8.96 9.43 24.04
CA LEU A 348 9.56 8.09 24.07
C LEU A 348 10.96 8.07 24.72
N GLY A 349 11.38 9.18 25.34
CA GLY A 349 12.70 9.30 25.94
C GLY A 349 12.99 8.30 27.08
N MET A 350 11.94 7.80 27.75
CA MET A 350 12.06 6.73 28.75
C MET A 350 12.38 5.34 28.16
N TYR A 351 12.19 5.17 26.85
CA TYR A 351 12.57 3.96 26.10
C TYR A 351 13.93 4.10 25.39
N GLY A 352 14.67 5.19 25.66
CA GLY A 352 15.99 5.43 25.07
C GLY A 352 16.00 5.92 23.62
N VAL A 353 14.83 6.19 23.03
CA VAL A 353 14.68 6.66 21.64
C VAL A 353 15.31 8.05 21.47
N ASP A 354 16.36 8.18 20.65
CA ASP A 354 17.01 9.48 20.39
C ASP A 354 16.08 10.45 19.65
N ALA A 355 15.43 10.03 18.57
CA ALA A 355 14.44 10.81 17.83
C ALA A 355 13.45 9.87 17.10
N PHE A 356 12.25 10.36 16.81
CA PHE A 356 11.27 9.66 15.98
C PHE A 356 10.32 10.65 15.31
N ASN A 357 9.67 10.22 14.23
CA ASN A 357 8.61 10.97 13.57
C ASN A 357 7.26 10.41 14.05
N ALA A 358 6.32 11.28 14.45
CA ALA A 358 5.00 10.87 14.90
C ALA A 358 3.94 11.18 13.85
N ILE A 359 2.94 10.32 13.72
CA ILE A 359 1.77 10.58 12.89
C ILE A 359 0.88 11.59 13.63
N VAL A 360 0.49 12.67 12.95
CA VAL A 360 -0.41 13.71 13.49
C VAL A 360 -1.74 13.06 13.88
N ASN A 361 -2.31 13.44 15.02
CA ASN A 361 -3.56 12.87 15.52
C ASN A 361 -4.77 13.69 15.00
N PRO A 362 -5.60 13.19 14.07
CA PRO A 362 -6.67 14.00 13.48
C PRO A 362 -7.72 14.41 14.52
N PRO A 363 -8.27 15.63 14.47
CA PRO A 363 -8.10 16.64 13.41
C PRO A 363 -7.01 17.69 13.71
N GLN A 364 -6.03 17.41 14.58
CA GLN A 364 -4.99 18.38 14.93
C GLN A 364 -4.09 18.66 13.73
N ALA A 365 -3.47 19.85 13.69
CA ALA A 365 -2.54 20.23 12.63
C ALA A 365 -1.07 19.84 12.90
N ALA A 366 -0.71 19.50 14.14
CA ALA A 366 0.66 19.13 14.50
C ALA A 366 0.75 18.20 15.74
N ILE A 367 1.86 17.45 15.84
CA ILE A 367 2.25 16.63 16.99
C ILE A 367 3.75 16.80 17.28
N LEU A 368 4.11 16.91 18.57
CA LEU A 368 5.50 16.96 19.02
C LEU A 368 5.96 15.56 19.49
N ALA A 369 6.93 15.00 18.79
CA ALA A 369 7.70 13.84 19.25
C ALA A 369 8.92 14.30 20.06
N VAL A 370 9.14 13.68 21.21
CA VAL A 370 10.20 14.02 22.18
C VAL A 370 11.08 12.80 22.44
N GLY A 371 12.37 12.94 22.15
CA GLY A 371 13.39 11.91 22.36
C GLY A 371 13.89 11.83 23.81
N ARG A 372 14.91 10.99 24.03
CA ARG A 372 15.62 10.90 25.30
C ARG A 372 16.43 12.17 25.58
N ILE A 373 16.70 12.39 26.87
CA ILE A 373 17.76 13.30 27.29
C ILE A 373 19.06 12.49 27.33
N ALA A 374 20.11 13.00 26.69
CA ALA A 374 21.43 12.37 26.65
C ALA A 374 22.54 13.43 26.69
N ASP A 375 23.64 13.12 27.37
CA ASP A 375 24.83 13.97 27.37
C ASP A 375 25.53 13.89 26.00
N ARG A 376 25.79 15.05 25.39
CA ARG A 376 26.46 15.19 24.09
C ARG A 376 27.50 16.29 24.15
N VAL A 377 28.52 16.21 23.29
CA VAL A 377 29.52 17.26 23.12
C VAL A 377 28.96 18.31 22.16
N ILE A 378 28.76 19.53 22.65
CA ILE A 378 28.30 20.68 21.86
C ILE A 378 29.31 21.83 21.94
N ALA A 379 29.25 22.77 21.01
CA ALA A 379 30.07 23.98 21.05
C ALA A 379 29.41 25.05 21.94
N LEU A 380 30.01 25.33 23.11
CA LEU A 380 29.61 26.41 24.00
C LEU A 380 30.68 27.52 23.94
N ASN A 381 30.31 28.71 23.49
CA ASN A 381 31.23 29.84 23.26
C ASN A 381 32.46 29.46 22.39
N GLY A 382 32.26 28.58 21.40
CA GLY A 382 33.32 28.07 20.52
C GLY A 382 34.21 26.97 21.12
N GLN A 383 33.96 26.53 22.35
CA GLN A 383 34.70 25.45 23.01
C GLN A 383 33.85 24.17 23.12
N PRO A 384 34.43 22.96 23.03
CA PRO A 384 33.70 21.72 23.22
C PRO A 384 33.32 21.55 24.70
N ALA A 385 32.03 21.42 24.98
CA ALA A 385 31.48 21.19 26.30
C ALA A 385 30.47 20.02 26.27
N VAL A 386 30.50 19.16 27.29
CA VAL A 386 29.44 18.16 27.48
C VAL A 386 28.22 18.84 28.07
N GLN A 387 27.06 18.67 27.47
CA GLN A 387 25.76 19.14 27.98
C GLN A 387 24.67 18.07 27.77
N PRO A 388 23.68 17.98 28.67
CA PRO A 388 22.48 17.20 28.42
C PRO A 388 21.65 17.88 27.32
N THR A 389 21.33 17.11 26.29
CA THR A 389 20.59 17.52 25.09
C THR A 389 19.35 16.65 24.89
N MET A 390 18.42 17.10 24.06
CA MET A 390 17.19 16.39 23.71
C MET A 390 16.80 16.69 22.27
N MET A 391 16.33 15.70 21.51
CA MET A 391 15.76 15.92 20.19
C MET A 391 14.26 16.21 20.28
N LEU A 392 13.82 17.22 19.54
CA LEU A 392 12.42 17.52 19.28
C LEU A 392 12.14 17.32 17.79
N THR A 393 11.12 16.54 17.47
CA THR A 393 10.59 16.42 16.10
C THR A 393 9.14 16.90 16.08
N LEU A 394 8.88 17.98 15.37
CA LEU A 394 7.54 18.48 15.11
C LEU A 394 7.03 17.92 13.78
N SER A 395 5.96 17.13 13.83
CA SER A 395 5.31 16.58 12.64
C SER A 395 4.04 17.40 12.36
N CYS A 396 3.86 17.85 11.11
CA CYS A 396 2.87 18.86 10.73
C CYS A 396 2.05 18.44 9.51
N ASP A 397 0.75 18.76 9.49
CA ASP A 397 -0.10 18.72 8.29
C ASP A 397 0.18 19.97 7.43
N HIS A 398 0.75 19.79 6.24
CA HIS A 398 1.16 20.88 5.35
C HIS A 398 -0.02 21.71 4.80
N ARG A 399 -1.27 21.27 4.99
CA ARG A 399 -2.47 22.06 4.65
C ARG A 399 -2.78 23.14 5.68
N ALA A 400 -2.40 22.92 6.94
CA ALA A 400 -2.70 23.81 8.06
C ALA A 400 -1.48 24.57 8.60
N LEU A 401 -0.28 23.99 8.52
CA LEU A 401 0.99 24.66 8.79
C LEU A 401 1.85 24.74 7.52
N ASP A 402 2.68 25.77 7.44
CA ASP A 402 3.82 25.81 6.54
C ASP A 402 5.13 25.69 7.34
N GLY A 403 6.24 25.44 6.64
CA GLY A 403 7.56 25.30 7.26
C GLY A 403 8.00 26.52 8.07
N ALA A 404 7.56 27.73 7.70
CA ALA A 404 7.92 28.95 8.42
C ALA A 404 7.21 29.04 9.78
N ARG A 405 5.88 28.81 9.83
CA ARG A 405 5.12 28.78 11.09
C ARG A 405 5.54 27.63 12.00
N GLY A 406 5.82 26.46 11.42
CA GLY A 406 6.36 25.31 12.15
C GLY A 406 7.73 25.61 12.78
N ALA A 407 8.65 26.20 12.01
CA ALA A 407 9.99 26.55 12.48
C ALA A 407 9.97 27.67 13.53
N GLN A 408 9.10 28.67 13.37
CA GLN A 408 8.91 29.74 14.38
C GLN A 408 8.43 29.18 15.72
N PHE A 409 7.42 28.30 15.71
CA PHE A 409 6.93 27.66 16.93
C PHE A 409 7.97 26.72 17.57
N LEU A 410 8.64 25.89 16.77
CA LEU A 410 9.71 25.01 17.26
C LEU A 410 10.90 25.82 17.80
N GLY A 411 11.15 27.01 17.24
CA GLY A 411 12.06 28.01 17.76
C GLY A 411 11.65 28.50 19.14
N ALA A 412 10.49 29.14 19.25
CA ALA A 412 10.00 29.67 20.53
C ALA A 412 9.86 28.60 21.63
N LEU A 413 9.53 27.35 21.28
CA LEU A 413 9.53 26.21 22.20
C LEU A 413 10.95 25.84 22.66
N ALA A 414 11.91 25.78 21.75
CA ALA A 414 13.29 25.49 22.08
C ALA A 414 13.91 26.58 22.96
N ASP A 415 13.69 27.85 22.62
CA ASP A 415 14.20 28.99 23.38
C ASP A 415 13.57 29.02 24.80
N LEU A 416 12.31 28.60 24.94
CA LEU A 416 11.63 28.36 26.22
C LEU A 416 12.17 27.14 27.00
N ILE A 417 12.69 26.11 26.34
CA ILE A 417 13.35 24.96 26.99
C ILE A 417 14.77 25.33 27.46
N GLU A 418 15.48 26.13 26.64
CA GLU A 418 16.86 26.55 26.87
C GLU A 418 16.94 27.69 27.91
N GLU A 419 15.92 28.56 28.02
CA GLU A 419 15.74 29.53 29.11
C GLU A 419 14.29 29.58 29.66
N PRO A 420 13.88 28.62 30.53
CA PRO A 420 12.52 28.54 31.08
C PRO A 420 12.08 29.72 31.95
N LEU A 421 13.00 30.62 32.35
CA LEU A 421 12.65 31.86 33.03
C LEU A 421 11.92 32.85 32.10
N ALA A 422 12.00 32.68 30.78
CA ALA A 422 11.21 33.43 29.78
C ALA A 422 9.71 33.03 29.73
N LEU A 423 9.22 32.33 30.75
CA LEU A 423 7.80 32.20 31.10
C LEU A 423 7.31 33.28 32.08
N LEU A 424 8.22 34.00 32.74
CA LEU A 424 7.93 35.00 33.79
C LEU A 424 8.05 36.45 33.27
N VAL A 425 8.23 36.60 31.95
CA VAL A 425 8.40 37.84 31.19
C VAL A 425 7.54 37.76 29.92
#